data_AF-A0AAU6DIJ4-F1
#
_entry.id   AF-A0AAU6DIJ4-F1
#
_cell.length_a   1.000
_cell.length_b   1.000
_cell.length_c   1.000
_cell.angle_alpha   90.00
_cell.angle_beta   90.00
_cell.angle_gamma   90.00
#
_symmetry.space_group_name_H-M   'P 1'
#
loop_
_entity.id
_entity.type
_entity.pdbx_description
1 polymer ?
#
loop_
_entity_poly.entity_id
_entity_poly.type
_entity_poly.pdbx_seq_one_letter_code
_entity_poly.pdbx_strand_id
1 'polypeptide(L)'
;MAFDAESLVRAALAAWEEARAHEAAGRPYKAISAYRRGLTRFLGYRRSVHSLDTAAIYYAFGAMAREMTQQLDRAGAQRKSLEYGRMALVASHLGDPAGGDPQRIPGVLNATRAAPVHQRVLGGGQGPLLAPAVRVAGGAEARALLAGLLRKYPKVRARKRAGWPVDSGDWERGFRAVEPYIQAVSPSCVGLDDHAEMLQLAAESALLYRALSRFAPEYEADARRAEKDLAGMRSGSRPSGIRPSGVR
;
A
#
# COMPACT_ATOMS: atom_id res chain seq x y z
N MET A 1 -29.28 8.18 6.01
CA MET A 1 -28.27 9.16 6.47
C MET A 1 -27.01 8.98 5.67
N ALA A 2 -26.71 9.89 4.74
CA ALA A 2 -25.42 9.92 4.07
C ALA A 2 -24.39 10.39 5.09
N PHE A 3 -23.38 9.58 5.40
CA PHE A 3 -22.26 10.05 6.21
C PHE A 3 -21.51 11.11 5.39
N ASP A 4 -21.22 12.26 6.01
CA ASP A 4 -20.34 13.26 5.42
C ASP A 4 -18.98 12.59 5.14
N ALA A 5 -18.60 12.52 3.86
CA ALA A 5 -17.37 11.89 3.43
C ALA A 5 -16.14 12.52 4.12
N GLU A 6 -16.15 13.83 4.34
CA GLU A 6 -15.06 14.52 5.02
C GLU A 6 -14.96 14.11 6.49
N SER A 7 -16.09 13.89 7.17
CA SER A 7 -16.11 13.35 8.54
C SER A 7 -15.44 11.97 8.64
N LEU A 8 -15.59 11.13 7.61
CA LEU A 8 -14.96 9.80 7.56
C LEU A 8 -13.45 9.91 7.37
N VAL A 9 -12.98 10.80 6.49
CA VAL A 9 -11.54 11.06 6.29
C VAL A 9 -10.93 11.60 7.57
N ARG A 10 -11.55 12.60 8.19
CA ARG A 10 -11.06 13.19 9.46
C ARG A 10 -10.97 12.15 10.57
N ALA A 11 -11.99 11.31 10.72
CA ALA A 11 -11.98 10.22 11.69
C ALA A 11 -10.90 9.16 11.37
N ALA A 12 -10.64 8.89 10.08
CA ALA A 12 -9.57 7.99 9.67
C ALA A 12 -8.19 8.55 10.07
N LEU A 13 -7.93 9.82 9.75
CA LEU A 13 -6.68 10.50 10.07
C LEU A 13 -6.46 10.63 11.59
N ALA A 14 -7.52 10.93 12.36
CA ALA A 14 -7.43 10.95 13.82
C ALA A 14 -7.02 9.58 14.40
N ALA A 15 -7.60 8.50 13.88
CA ALA A 15 -7.24 7.15 14.27
C ALA A 15 -5.81 6.77 13.83
N TRP A 16 -5.31 7.36 12.74
CA TRP A 16 -3.92 7.18 12.30
C TRP A 16 -2.93 7.75 13.32
N GLU A 17 -3.13 9.00 13.70
CA GLU A 17 -2.28 9.69 14.67
C GLU A 17 -2.34 9.00 16.05
N GLU A 18 -3.54 8.57 16.47
CA GLU A 18 -3.71 7.77 17.69
C GLU A 18 -2.94 6.44 17.62
N ALA A 19 -2.95 5.76 16.47
CA ALA A 19 -2.24 4.52 16.29
C ALA A 19 -0.72 4.70 16.41
N ARG A 20 -0.17 5.74 15.77
CA ARG A 20 1.25 6.11 15.87
C ARG A 20 1.64 6.52 17.27
N ALA A 21 0.79 7.26 17.98
CA ALA A 21 1.02 7.59 19.39
C ALA A 21 1.06 6.33 20.28
N HIS A 22 0.18 5.35 20.02
CA HIS A 22 0.23 4.06 20.71
C HIS A 22 1.48 3.23 20.35
N GLU A 23 1.94 3.27 19.10
CA GLU A 23 3.20 2.64 18.69
C GLU A 23 4.39 3.26 19.41
N ALA A 24 4.50 4.60 19.41
CA ALA A 24 5.55 5.33 20.13
C ALA A 24 5.55 5.04 21.64
N ALA A 25 4.36 4.80 22.22
CA ALA A 25 4.21 4.42 23.62
C ALA A 25 4.41 2.92 23.91
N GLY A 26 4.81 2.10 22.92
CA GLY A 26 5.04 0.67 23.10
C GLY A 26 3.77 -0.15 23.34
N ARG A 27 2.61 0.30 22.83
CA ARG A 27 1.29 -0.33 23.04
C ARG A 27 0.76 -0.96 21.75
N PRO A 28 1.34 -2.08 21.28
CA PRO A 28 1.10 -2.61 19.93
C PRO A 28 -0.36 -3.00 19.67
N TYR A 29 -1.03 -3.63 20.65
CA TYR A 29 -2.44 -4.01 20.49
C TYR A 29 -3.38 -2.81 20.37
N LYS A 30 -3.08 -1.72 21.09
CA LYS A 30 -3.85 -0.47 20.98
C LYS A 30 -3.59 0.21 19.64
N ALA A 31 -2.34 0.23 19.18
CA ALA A 31 -1.97 0.72 17.85
C ALA A 31 -2.71 -0.04 16.75
N ILE A 32 -2.69 -1.38 16.76
CA ILE A 32 -3.42 -2.23 15.80
C ILE A 32 -4.92 -1.94 15.82
N SER A 33 -5.52 -1.77 17.01
CA SER A 33 -6.94 -1.44 17.14
C SER A 33 -7.28 -0.08 16.51
N ALA A 34 -6.45 0.94 16.77
CA ALA A 34 -6.60 2.28 16.19
C ALA A 34 -6.42 2.27 14.67
N TYR A 35 -5.38 1.62 14.14
CA TYR A 35 -5.19 1.42 12.69
C TYR A 35 -6.43 0.78 12.06
N ARG A 36 -6.94 -0.31 12.64
CA ARG A 36 -8.15 -0.99 12.13
C ARG A 36 -9.36 -0.05 12.04
N ARG A 37 -9.57 0.79 13.06
CA ARG A 37 -10.63 1.81 13.04
C ARG A 37 -10.41 2.78 11.89
N GLY A 38 -9.19 3.30 11.73
CA GLY A 38 -8.83 4.22 10.65
C GLY A 38 -9.10 3.65 9.25
N LEU A 39 -8.61 2.45 8.97
CA LEU A 39 -8.84 1.77 7.69
C LEU A 39 -10.33 1.50 7.43
N THR A 40 -11.10 1.16 8.48
CA THR A 40 -12.55 1.00 8.36
C THR A 40 -13.24 2.32 7.96
N ARG A 41 -12.75 3.46 8.45
CA ARG A 41 -13.27 4.79 8.06
C ARG A 41 -12.89 5.14 6.62
N PHE A 42 -11.68 4.84 6.16
CA PHE A 42 -11.31 5.00 4.75
C PHE A 42 -12.14 4.13 3.81
N LEU A 43 -12.42 2.88 4.20
CA LEU A 43 -13.36 2.03 3.46
C LEU A 43 -14.78 2.63 3.43
N GLY A 44 -15.23 3.22 4.53
CA GLY A 44 -16.48 3.97 4.59
C GLY A 44 -16.50 5.18 3.67
N TYR A 45 -15.42 5.97 3.64
CA TYR A 45 -15.26 7.12 2.74
C TYR A 45 -15.40 6.68 1.28
N ARG A 46 -14.70 5.62 0.90
CA ARG A 46 -14.76 5.13 -0.48
C ARG A 46 -16.16 4.69 -0.88
N ARG A 47 -16.93 4.09 0.03
CA ARG A 47 -18.35 3.74 -0.22
C ARG A 47 -19.25 4.95 -0.42
N SER A 48 -18.81 6.14 0.03
CA SER A 48 -19.64 7.35 0.07
C SER A 48 -19.33 8.33 -1.06
N VAL A 49 -18.25 8.14 -1.83
CA VAL A 49 -17.77 9.11 -2.83
C VAL A 49 -17.53 8.45 -4.20
N HIS A 50 -18.11 9.04 -5.25
CA HIS A 50 -17.95 8.63 -6.65
C HIS A 50 -17.00 9.53 -7.50
N SER A 51 -16.41 10.61 -6.95
CA SER A 51 -15.60 11.59 -7.71
C SER A 51 -14.20 11.90 -7.13
N LEU A 52 -13.50 12.85 -7.78
CA LEU A 52 -12.12 12.79 -8.31
C LEU A 52 -10.93 13.15 -7.39
N ASP A 53 -11.10 13.55 -6.13
CA ASP A 53 -9.94 13.85 -5.25
C ASP A 53 -9.45 12.63 -4.44
N THR A 54 -9.40 11.48 -5.12
CA THR A 54 -9.13 10.19 -4.48
C THR A 54 -7.64 9.90 -4.31
N ALA A 55 -6.76 10.57 -5.06
CA ALA A 55 -5.32 10.25 -5.05
C ALA A 55 -4.68 10.47 -3.68
N ALA A 56 -4.93 11.61 -3.03
CA ALA A 56 -4.40 11.90 -1.70
C ALA A 56 -4.98 10.96 -0.62
N ILE A 57 -6.25 10.58 -0.77
CA ILE A 57 -6.92 9.64 0.13
C ILE A 57 -6.38 8.23 -0.02
N TYR A 58 -6.21 7.76 -1.25
CA TYR A 58 -5.63 6.45 -1.54
C TYR A 58 -4.18 6.35 -1.10
N TYR A 59 -3.41 7.43 -1.25
CA TYR A 59 -2.07 7.52 -0.68
C TYR A 59 -2.11 7.35 0.86
N ALA A 60 -2.94 8.12 1.56
CA ALA A 60 -3.07 8.03 3.02
C ALA A 60 -3.57 6.65 3.47
N PHE A 61 -4.55 6.08 2.77
CA PHE A 61 -5.09 4.76 3.04
C PHE A 61 -4.02 3.67 2.82
N GLY A 62 -3.27 3.74 1.72
CA GLY A 62 -2.17 2.82 1.42
C GLY A 62 -1.06 2.89 2.48
N ALA A 63 -0.63 4.11 2.84
CA ALA A 63 0.39 4.32 3.87
C ALA A 63 -0.04 3.76 5.24
N MET A 64 -1.24 4.08 5.70
CA MET A 64 -1.79 3.53 6.95
C MET A 64 -1.89 1.99 6.90
N ALA A 65 -2.30 1.42 5.77
CA ALA A 65 -2.39 -0.03 5.61
C ALA A 65 -1.00 -0.70 5.63
N ARG A 66 0.04 -0.07 5.08
CA ARG A 66 1.44 -0.56 5.18
C ARG A 66 1.93 -0.53 6.62
N GLU A 67 1.70 0.55 7.36
CA GLU A 67 2.05 0.65 8.78
C GLU A 67 1.34 -0.42 9.62
N MET A 68 0.02 -0.59 9.44
CA MET A 68 -0.74 -1.65 10.11
C MET A 68 -0.22 -3.05 9.78
N THR A 69 0.13 -3.29 8.52
CA THR A 69 0.68 -4.56 8.05
C THR A 69 1.99 -4.88 8.76
N GLN A 70 2.88 -3.91 8.90
CA GLN A 70 4.14 -4.07 9.64
C GLN A 70 3.89 -4.32 11.14
N GLN A 71 2.92 -3.64 11.77
CA GLN A 71 2.57 -3.93 13.17
C GLN A 71 2.07 -5.36 13.36
N LEU A 72 1.21 -5.83 12.47
CA LEU A 72 0.69 -7.20 12.50
C LEU A 72 1.80 -8.23 12.27
N ASP A 73 2.72 -7.94 11.35
CA ASP A 73 3.90 -8.77 11.10
C ASP A 73 4.78 -8.91 12.35
N ARG A 74 5.08 -7.79 13.02
CA ARG A 74 5.83 -7.76 14.29
C ARG A 74 5.11 -8.50 15.41
N ALA A 75 3.78 -8.42 15.47
CA ALA A 75 2.94 -9.13 16.43
C ALA A 75 2.74 -10.63 16.09
N GLY A 76 3.33 -11.13 15.00
CA GLY A 76 3.20 -12.53 14.58
C GLY A 76 1.81 -12.89 14.00
N ALA A 77 0.99 -11.90 13.67
CA ALA A 77 -0.35 -12.10 13.12
C ALA A 77 -0.32 -12.34 11.60
N GLN A 78 0.34 -13.43 11.17
CA GLN A 78 0.74 -13.73 9.79
C GLN A 78 -0.39 -13.61 8.75
N ARG A 79 -1.56 -14.20 9.06
CA ARG A 79 -2.71 -14.14 8.14
C ARG A 79 -3.23 -12.70 7.99
N LYS A 80 -3.27 -11.96 9.10
CA LYS A 80 -3.73 -10.57 9.09
C LYS A 80 -2.73 -9.65 8.40
N SER A 81 -1.43 -9.87 8.57
CA SER A 81 -0.43 -9.09 7.81
C SER A 81 -0.58 -9.30 6.30
N LEU A 82 -0.85 -10.52 5.83
CA LEU A 82 -1.16 -10.77 4.41
C LEU A 82 -2.46 -10.06 3.95
N GLU A 83 -3.55 -10.18 4.73
CA GLU A 83 -4.84 -9.53 4.40
C GLU A 83 -4.70 -8.00 4.29
N TYR A 84 -4.01 -7.36 5.23
CA TYR A 84 -3.78 -5.91 5.21
C TYR A 84 -2.68 -5.50 4.22
N GLY A 85 -1.73 -6.37 3.91
CA GLY A 85 -0.75 -6.17 2.84
C GLY A 85 -1.42 -6.08 1.47
N ARG A 86 -2.44 -6.91 1.21
CA ARG A 86 -3.27 -6.82 -0.01
C ARG A 86 -4.09 -5.53 -0.05
N MET A 87 -4.65 -5.11 1.09
CA MET A 87 -5.33 -3.81 1.20
C MET A 87 -4.37 -2.64 0.90
N ALA A 88 -3.14 -2.71 1.41
CA ALA A 88 -2.10 -1.72 1.14
C ALA A 88 -1.71 -1.69 -0.35
N LEU A 89 -1.57 -2.86 -0.99
CA LEU A 89 -1.30 -2.97 -2.43
C LEU A 89 -2.36 -2.23 -3.25
N VAL A 90 -3.64 -2.53 -3.00
CA VAL A 90 -4.77 -1.90 -3.70
C VAL A 90 -4.78 -0.40 -3.51
N ALA A 91 -4.79 0.07 -2.27
CA ALA A 91 -4.89 1.50 -2.00
C ALA A 91 -3.70 2.26 -2.59
N SER A 92 -2.50 1.68 -2.50
CA SER A 92 -1.30 2.32 -3.06
C SER A 92 -1.32 2.31 -4.59
N HIS A 93 -1.81 1.24 -5.23
CA HIS A 93 -2.00 1.18 -6.68
C HIS A 93 -2.99 2.24 -7.16
N LEU A 94 -4.13 2.40 -6.49
CA LEU A 94 -5.14 3.40 -6.84
C LEU A 94 -4.68 4.85 -6.60
N GLY A 95 -3.69 5.05 -5.72
CA GLY A 95 -3.05 6.35 -5.48
C GLY A 95 -1.89 6.65 -6.44
N ASP A 96 -1.35 5.63 -7.10
CA ASP A 96 -0.22 5.70 -8.02
C ASP A 96 -0.66 6.21 -9.40
N PRO A 97 -0.21 7.41 -9.83
CA PRO A 97 -0.58 7.97 -11.13
C PRO A 97 -0.08 7.14 -12.32
N ALA A 98 0.95 6.31 -12.15
CA ALA A 98 1.44 5.40 -13.17
C ALA A 98 0.64 4.07 -13.23
N GLY A 99 -0.22 3.80 -12.24
CA GLY A 99 -0.98 2.53 -12.15
C GLY A 99 -0.06 1.31 -12.04
N GLY A 100 1.13 1.45 -11.44
CA GLY A 100 2.11 0.38 -11.37
C GLY A 100 2.83 0.03 -12.68
N ASP A 101 2.69 0.82 -13.74
CA ASP A 101 3.41 0.61 -15.01
C ASP A 101 4.70 1.46 -15.07
N PRO A 102 5.89 0.82 -15.06
CA PRO A 102 7.16 1.53 -15.15
C PRO A 102 7.32 2.39 -16.42
N GLN A 103 6.68 2.02 -17.53
CA GLN A 103 6.78 2.75 -18.79
C GLN A 103 6.03 4.08 -18.76
N ARG A 104 5.04 4.23 -17.86
CA ARG A 104 4.26 5.47 -17.69
C ARG A 104 4.96 6.49 -16.80
N ILE A 105 5.95 6.09 -16.00
CA ILE A 105 6.67 6.95 -15.04
C ILE A 105 7.19 8.24 -15.69
N PRO A 106 7.96 8.22 -16.81
CA PRO A 106 8.46 9.45 -17.41
C PRO A 106 7.33 10.43 -17.80
N GLY A 107 6.22 9.90 -18.31
CA GLY A 107 5.05 10.70 -18.67
C GLY A 107 4.38 11.33 -17.45
N VAL A 108 4.16 10.58 -16.38
CA VAL A 108 3.49 11.10 -15.17
C VAL A 108 4.34 12.08 -14.38
N LEU A 109 5.68 11.96 -14.41
CA LEU A 109 6.55 12.93 -13.74
C LEU A 109 6.56 14.28 -14.46
N ASN A 110 6.34 14.29 -15.78
CA ASN A 110 6.37 15.49 -16.61
C ASN A 110 4.96 16.08 -16.88
N ALA A 111 3.88 15.35 -16.59
CA ALA A 111 2.52 15.76 -16.94
C ALA A 111 1.87 16.65 -15.88
N THR A 112 1.26 17.77 -16.31
CA THR A 112 0.46 18.66 -15.46
C THR A 112 -0.76 17.97 -14.82
N ARG A 113 -1.32 16.93 -15.47
CA ARG A 113 -2.48 16.17 -14.95
C ARG A 113 -2.12 15.24 -13.80
N ALA A 114 -0.84 14.91 -13.60
CA ALA A 114 -0.36 14.27 -12.39
C ALA A 114 0.10 15.35 -11.40
N ALA A 115 -0.65 16.43 -11.23
CA ALA A 115 -0.27 17.50 -10.33
C ALA A 115 0.06 16.94 -8.93
N PRO A 116 1.05 17.52 -8.23
CA PRO A 116 1.25 17.23 -6.84
C PRO A 116 -0.04 17.48 -6.05
N VAL A 117 -0.35 16.59 -5.10
CA VAL A 117 -1.53 16.71 -4.24
C VAL A 117 -1.09 16.89 -2.81
N HIS A 118 -1.79 17.68 -2.00
CA HIS A 118 -1.46 17.77 -0.59
C HIS A 118 -1.90 16.51 0.15
N GLN A 119 -1.00 15.97 0.97
CA GLN A 119 -1.38 14.92 1.90
C GLN A 119 -2.50 15.44 2.81
N ARG A 120 -3.52 14.62 3.02
CA ARG A 120 -4.57 14.92 3.99
C ARG A 120 -4.03 14.74 5.40
N VAL A 121 -4.17 15.76 6.23
CA VAL A 121 -3.75 15.77 7.63
C VAL A 121 -4.92 16.10 8.54
N LEU A 122 -4.83 15.68 9.80
CA LEU A 122 -5.84 16.01 10.80
C LEU A 122 -5.93 17.53 10.98
N GLY A 123 -7.16 18.06 11.08
CA GLY A 123 -7.40 19.50 11.19
C GLY A 123 -7.64 20.23 9.86
N GLY A 124 -7.56 19.53 8.72
CA GLY A 124 -7.95 20.08 7.42
C GLY A 124 -6.94 21.04 6.78
N GLY A 125 -5.77 21.23 7.40
CA GLY A 125 -4.66 21.96 6.80
C GLY A 125 -4.06 21.24 5.59
N GLN A 126 -3.21 21.95 4.84
CA GLN A 126 -2.42 21.36 3.77
C GLN A 126 -1.25 20.58 4.38
N GLY A 127 -1.26 19.25 4.25
CA GLY A 127 -0.11 18.43 4.58
C GLY A 127 1.02 18.57 3.55
N PRO A 128 2.10 17.78 3.72
CA PRO A 128 3.21 17.75 2.77
C PRO A 128 2.73 17.55 1.33
N LEU A 129 3.41 18.22 0.40
CA LEU A 129 3.11 18.09 -1.02
C LEU A 129 3.56 16.71 -1.53
N LEU A 130 2.61 15.91 -2.01
CA LEU A 130 2.86 14.58 -2.56
C LEU A 130 3.10 14.69 -4.06
N ALA A 131 4.37 14.81 -4.44
CA ALA A 131 4.78 14.69 -5.82
C ALA A 131 4.37 13.32 -6.41
N PRO A 132 4.15 13.21 -7.74
CA PRO A 132 3.87 11.94 -8.40
C PRO A 132 4.87 10.84 -8.04
N ALA A 133 6.16 11.18 -7.98
CA ALA A 133 7.22 10.25 -7.61
C ALA A 133 6.97 9.59 -6.24
N VAL A 134 6.52 10.35 -5.24
CA VAL A 134 6.19 9.84 -3.90
C VAL A 134 5.02 8.84 -3.95
N ARG A 135 4.02 9.11 -4.79
CA ARG A 135 2.86 8.22 -4.96
C ARG A 135 3.22 6.92 -5.68
N VAL A 136 4.02 7.00 -6.75
CA VAL A 136 4.59 5.82 -7.44
C VAL A 136 5.45 5.01 -6.47
N ALA A 137 6.31 5.67 -5.68
CA ALA A 137 7.16 5.01 -4.69
C ALA A 137 6.33 4.27 -3.63
N GLY A 138 5.20 4.84 -3.17
CA GLY A 138 4.27 4.15 -2.29
C GLY A 138 3.65 2.89 -2.91
N GLY A 139 3.36 2.93 -4.21
CA GLY A 139 2.91 1.76 -4.99
C GLY A 139 3.98 0.67 -5.13
N ALA A 140 5.25 1.05 -5.30
CA ALA A 140 6.39 0.13 -5.32
C ALA A 140 6.63 -0.49 -3.93
N GLU A 141 6.61 0.32 -2.87
CA GLU A 141 6.79 -0.11 -1.48
C GLU A 141 5.75 -1.16 -1.07
N ALA A 142 4.48 -0.96 -1.43
CA ALA A 142 3.41 -1.90 -1.12
C ALA A 142 3.63 -3.28 -1.78
N ARG A 143 4.17 -3.32 -3.00
CA ARG A 143 4.51 -4.56 -3.71
C ARG A 143 5.68 -5.26 -3.03
N ALA A 144 6.76 -4.54 -2.71
CA ALA A 144 7.89 -5.09 -1.97
C ALA A 144 7.47 -5.66 -0.61
N LEU A 145 6.62 -4.95 0.12
CA LEU A 145 6.10 -5.38 1.41
C LEU A 145 5.32 -6.70 1.28
N LEU A 146 4.37 -6.79 0.34
CA LEU A 146 3.58 -8.00 0.15
C LEU A 146 4.43 -9.17 -0.34
N ALA A 147 5.37 -8.94 -1.26
CA ALA A 147 6.33 -9.97 -1.68
C ALA A 147 7.16 -10.49 -0.48
N GLY A 148 7.64 -9.59 0.39
CA GLY A 148 8.35 -9.96 1.61
C GLY A 148 7.51 -10.83 2.55
N LEU A 149 6.22 -10.53 2.69
CA LEU A 149 5.30 -11.32 3.52
C LEU A 149 4.99 -12.69 2.91
N LEU A 150 4.76 -12.77 1.59
CA LEU A 150 4.52 -14.04 0.90
C LEU A 150 5.75 -14.96 1.03
N ARG A 151 6.95 -14.40 0.90
CA ARG A 151 8.21 -15.11 1.15
C ARG A 151 8.33 -15.60 2.60
N LYS A 152 7.96 -14.76 3.57
CA LYS A 152 8.06 -15.06 5.01
C LYS A 152 7.02 -16.10 5.45
N TYR A 153 5.85 -16.11 4.81
CA TYR A 153 4.69 -16.91 5.21
C TYR A 153 4.13 -17.81 4.09
N PRO A 154 4.95 -18.66 3.44
CA PRO A 154 4.55 -19.42 2.24
C PRO A 154 3.48 -20.48 2.50
N LYS A 155 3.22 -20.82 3.77
CA LYS A 155 2.19 -21.81 4.17
C LYS A 155 0.88 -21.16 4.62
N VAL A 156 0.86 -19.83 4.77
CA VAL A 156 -0.33 -19.10 5.23
C VAL A 156 -1.17 -18.73 4.02
N ARG A 157 -2.12 -19.60 3.68
CA ARG A 157 -3.06 -19.32 2.60
C ARG A 157 -4.02 -18.20 3.02
N ALA A 158 -3.93 -17.04 2.37
CA ALA A 158 -5.13 -16.23 2.18
C ALA A 158 -6.16 -17.12 1.45
N ARG A 159 -7.44 -17.09 1.84
CA ARG A 159 -8.47 -18.01 1.33
C ARG A 159 -8.35 -18.18 -0.20
N LYS A 160 -8.17 -19.42 -0.69
CA LYS A 160 -8.13 -19.82 -2.11
C LYS A 160 -9.42 -19.43 -2.85
N ARG A 161 -9.58 -18.16 -3.18
CA ARG A 161 -10.52 -17.67 -4.18
C ARG A 161 -9.71 -17.02 -5.29
N ALA A 162 -10.23 -17.07 -6.51
CA ALA A 162 -9.59 -16.43 -7.65
C ALA A 162 -9.20 -15.00 -7.26
N GLY A 163 -7.90 -14.68 -7.33
CA GLY A 163 -7.37 -13.38 -6.94
C GLY A 163 -8.10 -12.29 -7.72
N TRP A 164 -8.47 -11.22 -7.02
CA TRP A 164 -9.29 -10.18 -7.62
C TRP A 164 -8.41 -9.05 -8.18
N PRO A 165 -8.46 -8.75 -9.50
CA PRO A 165 -7.55 -7.77 -10.10
C PRO A 165 -7.83 -6.33 -9.64
N VAL A 166 -6.77 -5.57 -9.33
CA VAL A 166 -6.85 -4.16 -8.88
C VAL A 166 -7.55 -3.21 -9.88
N ASP A 167 -7.68 -3.58 -11.16
CA ASP A 167 -8.27 -2.71 -12.19
C ASP A 167 -9.55 -3.25 -12.82
N SER A 168 -10.15 -4.29 -12.22
CA SER A 168 -11.27 -5.03 -12.84
C SER A 168 -12.58 -4.22 -13.06
N GLY A 169 -12.67 -2.95 -12.67
CA GLY A 169 -13.89 -2.13 -12.80
C GLY A 169 -15.07 -2.56 -11.91
N ASP A 170 -15.13 -3.83 -11.49
CA ASP A 170 -16.19 -4.42 -10.65
C ASP A 170 -16.12 -4.05 -9.16
N TRP A 171 -15.25 -3.10 -8.82
CA TRP A 171 -15.17 -2.43 -7.52
C TRP A 171 -16.55 -2.02 -7.04
N GLU A 172 -17.34 -1.47 -7.98
CA GLU A 172 -18.69 -0.92 -7.79
C GLU A 172 -19.75 -1.94 -7.37
N ARG A 173 -19.59 -3.23 -7.69
CA ARG A 173 -20.59 -4.27 -7.38
C ARG A 173 -20.31 -5.06 -6.10
N GLY A 174 -19.07 -5.08 -5.60
CA GLY A 174 -18.64 -5.88 -4.44
C GLY A 174 -18.78 -5.20 -3.06
N PHE A 175 -19.30 -3.97 -3.00
CA PHE A 175 -19.00 -3.01 -1.93
C PHE A 175 -19.58 -3.26 -0.52
N ARG A 176 -20.33 -4.34 -0.29
CA ARG A 176 -20.82 -4.69 1.06
C ARG A 176 -19.75 -5.35 1.95
N ALA A 177 -18.61 -5.80 1.42
CA ALA A 177 -17.64 -6.61 2.15
C ALA A 177 -16.20 -6.05 2.12
N VAL A 178 -15.42 -6.34 3.18
CA VAL A 178 -13.95 -6.10 3.22
C VAL A 178 -13.22 -7.09 2.30
N GLU A 179 -13.87 -8.21 2.00
CA GLU A 179 -13.38 -9.32 1.18
C GLU A 179 -12.62 -8.93 -0.11
N PRO A 180 -13.08 -8.01 -0.97
CA PRO A 180 -12.36 -7.69 -2.21
C PRO A 180 -10.96 -7.11 -1.97
N TYR A 181 -10.80 -6.26 -0.95
CA TYR A 181 -9.51 -5.64 -0.62
C TYR A 181 -8.49 -6.65 -0.07
N ILE A 182 -8.96 -7.64 0.70
CA ILE A 182 -8.09 -8.66 1.31
C ILE A 182 -7.81 -9.83 0.35
N GLN A 183 -8.37 -9.83 -0.86
CA GLN A 183 -8.15 -10.83 -1.91
C GLN A 183 -7.51 -10.24 -3.17
N ALA A 184 -7.19 -8.96 -3.13
CA ALA A 184 -6.71 -8.27 -4.31
C ALA A 184 -5.30 -8.70 -4.72
N VAL A 185 -5.10 -8.72 -6.03
CA VAL A 185 -3.84 -9.03 -6.71
C VAL A 185 -3.56 -7.94 -7.75
N SER A 186 -2.27 -7.67 -8.01
CA SER A 186 -1.86 -6.87 -9.17
C SER A 186 -2.43 -7.50 -10.46
N PRO A 187 -2.79 -6.73 -11.50
CA PRO A 187 -3.32 -7.29 -12.75
C PRO A 187 -2.44 -8.38 -13.38
N SER A 188 -1.12 -8.22 -13.28
CA SER A 188 -0.09 -9.20 -13.71
C SER A 188 -0.01 -10.48 -12.88
N CYS A 189 -0.60 -10.48 -11.68
CA CYS A 189 -0.54 -11.58 -10.72
C CYS A 189 -1.81 -12.46 -10.74
N VAL A 190 -2.74 -12.17 -11.64
CA VAL A 190 -3.99 -12.93 -11.77
C VAL A 190 -3.69 -14.36 -12.17
N GLY A 191 -4.21 -15.32 -11.40
CA GLY A 191 -4.03 -16.75 -11.66
C GLY A 191 -2.67 -17.33 -11.25
N LEU A 192 -1.75 -16.51 -10.74
CA LEU A 192 -0.48 -16.98 -10.18
C LEU A 192 -0.69 -17.67 -8.83
N ASP A 193 0.19 -18.62 -8.50
CA ASP A 193 0.31 -19.14 -7.14
C ASP A 193 1.07 -18.16 -6.22
N ASP A 194 1.07 -18.41 -4.92
CA ASP A 194 1.68 -17.51 -3.93
C ASP A 194 3.18 -17.26 -4.18
N HIS A 195 3.90 -18.23 -4.74
CA HIS A 195 5.34 -18.10 -5.00
C HIS A 195 5.60 -17.31 -6.29
N ALA A 196 4.84 -17.57 -7.34
CA ALA A 196 4.87 -16.79 -8.57
C ALA A 196 4.40 -15.35 -8.34
N GLU A 197 3.35 -15.14 -7.56
CA GLU A 197 2.89 -13.81 -7.12
C GLU A 197 3.99 -13.07 -6.36
N MET A 198 4.65 -13.72 -5.39
CA MET A 198 5.79 -13.16 -4.66
C MET A 198 6.88 -12.65 -5.61
N LEU A 199 7.33 -13.49 -6.55
CA LEU A 199 8.39 -13.12 -7.49
C LEU A 199 7.96 -11.99 -8.43
N GLN A 200 6.71 -12.03 -8.90
CA GLN A 200 6.15 -11.02 -9.79
C GLN A 200 6.05 -9.65 -9.09
N LEU A 201 5.54 -9.60 -7.85
CA LEU A 201 5.46 -8.38 -7.06
C LEU A 201 6.85 -7.79 -6.74
N ALA A 202 7.83 -8.65 -6.41
CA ALA A 202 9.20 -8.21 -6.18
C ALA A 202 9.82 -7.63 -7.47
N ALA A 203 9.57 -8.26 -8.62
CA ALA A 203 10.05 -7.78 -9.91
C ALA A 203 9.42 -6.43 -10.27
N GLU A 204 8.11 -6.26 -10.10
CA GLU A 204 7.42 -4.98 -10.31
C GLU A 204 7.97 -3.88 -9.42
N SER A 205 8.17 -4.15 -8.13
CA SER A 205 8.77 -3.18 -7.22
C SER A 205 10.15 -2.73 -7.70
N ALA A 206 11.01 -3.67 -8.11
CA ALA A 206 12.34 -3.35 -8.62
C ALA A 206 12.27 -2.52 -9.91
N LEU A 207 11.38 -2.88 -10.83
CA LEU A 207 11.19 -2.13 -12.08
C LEU A 207 10.69 -0.71 -11.84
N LEU A 208 9.75 -0.52 -10.92
CA LEU A 208 9.21 0.80 -10.56
C LEU A 208 10.29 1.68 -9.92
N TYR A 209 11.03 1.19 -8.91
CA TYR A 209 12.09 1.97 -8.29
C TYR A 209 13.24 2.27 -9.26
N ARG A 210 13.62 1.32 -10.12
CA ARG A 210 14.64 1.55 -11.16
C ARG A 210 14.21 2.59 -12.19
N ALA A 211 12.92 2.62 -12.54
CA ALA A 211 12.38 3.65 -13.41
C ALA A 211 12.35 5.01 -12.70
N LEU A 212 11.93 5.06 -11.43
CA LEU A 212 11.95 6.29 -10.61
C LEU A 212 13.36 6.86 -10.46
N SER A 213 14.36 6.03 -10.13
CA SER A 213 15.72 6.49 -9.85
C SER A 213 16.41 7.17 -11.04
N ARG A 214 15.93 6.93 -12.28
CA ARG A 214 16.40 7.62 -13.48
C ARG A 214 15.98 9.09 -13.54
N PHE A 215 14.90 9.46 -12.86
CA PHE A 215 14.31 10.80 -12.91
C PHE A 215 14.29 11.50 -11.53
N ALA A 216 14.43 10.73 -10.46
CA ALA A 216 14.44 11.19 -9.07
C ALA A 216 15.55 10.43 -8.32
N PRO A 217 16.79 10.95 -8.33
CA PRO A 217 17.98 10.26 -7.79
C PRO A 217 17.87 9.85 -6.32
N GLU A 218 17.01 10.51 -5.53
CA GLU A 218 16.75 10.17 -4.14
C GLU A 218 16.24 8.72 -3.95
N TYR A 219 15.64 8.10 -4.98
CA TYR A 219 15.15 6.71 -4.94
C TYR A 219 16.19 5.66 -5.35
N GLU A 220 17.43 6.04 -5.64
CA GLU A 220 18.47 5.10 -6.08
C GLU A 220 18.78 4.02 -5.03
N ALA A 221 18.76 4.38 -3.75
CA ALA A 221 18.97 3.43 -2.66
C ALA A 221 17.81 2.41 -2.56
N ASP A 222 16.58 2.84 -2.79
CA ASP A 222 15.41 1.96 -2.82
C ASP A 222 15.44 1.02 -4.03
N ALA A 223 15.90 1.51 -5.19
CA ALA A 223 16.09 0.69 -6.38
C ALA A 223 17.09 -0.44 -6.13
N ARG A 224 18.29 -0.12 -5.59
CA ARG A 224 19.29 -1.12 -5.24
C ARG A 224 18.78 -2.14 -4.22
N ARG A 225 18.01 -1.69 -3.22
CA ARG A 225 17.40 -2.58 -2.22
C ARG A 225 16.40 -3.53 -2.86
N ALA A 226 15.49 -3.02 -3.69
CA ALA A 226 14.47 -3.83 -4.36
C ALA A 226 15.09 -4.87 -5.32
N GLU A 227 16.14 -4.50 -6.05
CA GLU A 227 16.89 -5.43 -6.92
C GLU A 227 17.58 -6.53 -6.11
N LYS A 228 18.21 -6.17 -4.98
CA LYS A 228 18.83 -7.15 -4.06
C LYS A 228 17.78 -8.09 -3.48
N ASP A 229 16.63 -7.57 -3.06
CA ASP A 229 15.55 -8.37 -2.49
C ASP A 229 14.98 -9.35 -3.53
N LEU A 230 14.76 -8.91 -4.77
CA LEU A 230 14.36 -9.76 -5.89
C LEU A 230 15.38 -10.87 -6.17
N ALA A 231 16.67 -10.53 -6.24
CA ALA A 231 17.73 -11.51 -6.45
C ALA A 231 17.75 -12.56 -5.32
N GLY A 232 17.64 -12.13 -4.06
CA GLY A 232 17.58 -13.01 -2.91
C GLY A 232 16.33 -13.90 -2.85
N MET A 233 15.21 -13.45 -3.41
CA MET A 233 13.99 -14.28 -3.54
C MET A 233 14.18 -15.35 -4.62
N ARG A 234 14.78 -15.00 -5.76
CA ARG A 234 15.05 -15.94 -6.87
C ARG A 234 16.04 -17.04 -6.49
N SER A 235 17.05 -16.71 -5.69
CA SER A 235 18.06 -17.67 -5.23
C SER A 235 17.58 -18.60 -4.11
N GLY A 236 16.35 -18.42 -3.60
CA GLY A 236 15.84 -19.18 -2.45
C GLY A 236 16.61 -18.91 -1.15
N SER A 237 17.46 -17.88 -1.11
CA SER A 237 18.19 -17.49 0.11
C SER A 237 17.18 -17.14 1.21
N ARG A 238 17.50 -17.37 2.50
CA ARG A 238 16.62 -16.88 3.58
C ARG A 238 16.67 -15.34 3.64
N PRO A 239 15.56 -14.67 3.99
CA PRO A 239 15.53 -13.21 4.08
C PRO A 239 16.55 -12.74 5.14
N SER A 240 17.51 -11.91 4.73
CA SER A 240 18.28 -11.08 5.65
C SER A 240 17.30 -10.08 6.26
N GLY A 241 17.08 -10.15 7.57
CA GLY A 241 16.03 -9.38 8.26
C GLY A 241 15.99 -7.92 7.83
N ILE A 242 14.79 -7.45 7.46
CA ILE A 242 14.51 -6.05 7.14
C ILE A 242 14.79 -5.23 8.40
N ARG A 243 15.89 -4.47 8.40
CA ARG A 243 16.07 -3.40 9.38
C ARG A 243 15.21 -2.22 8.92
N PRO A 244 14.32 -1.67 9.77
CA PRO A 244 13.59 -0.47 9.41
C PRO A 244 14.59 0.67 9.19
N SER A 245 14.46 1.37 8.07
CA SER A 245 15.16 2.61 7.79
C SER A 245 14.82 3.59 8.91
N GLY A 246 15.84 4.04 9.64
CA GLY A 246 15.69 4.99 10.74
C GLY A 246 15.03 6.28 10.26
N VAL A 247 14.04 6.70 11.04
CA VAL A 247 13.55 8.08 11.11
C VAL A 247 14.76 9.00 11.29
N ARG A 248 14.88 10.00 10.41
CA ARG A 248 15.61 11.23 10.71
C ARG A 248 14.58 12.29 11.10
#